data_AF-A0A967IG71-F1
#
_entry.id   AF-A0A967IG71-F1
#
_cell.length_a   1.000
_cell.length_b   1.000
_cell.length_c   1.000
_cell.angle_alpha   90.00
_cell.angle_beta   90.00
_cell.angle_gamma   90.00
#
_symmetry.space_group_name_H-M   'P 1'
#
loop_
_entity.id
_entity.type
_entity.pdbx_description
1 polymer ?
#
loop_
_entity_poly.entity_id
_entity_poly.type
_entity_poly.pdbx_seq_one_letter_code
_entity_poly.pdbx_strand_id
1 'polypeptide(L)' 'VGFGRTGKMFANEHAGVAPDLMCLSKGITGGYLPLSVVLTTDGIYDAFYDDYATMKAFLHSHSYSGNPLA' A
#
# COMPACT_ATOMS: atom_id res chain seq x y z
N VAL A 1 9.06 7.12 5.21
CA VAL A 1 8.90 6.92 6.67
C VAL A 1 7.46 7.27 7.03
N GLY A 2 6.79 6.50 7.90
CA GLY A 2 5.38 6.71 8.25
C GLY A 2 5.09 6.40 9.72
N PHE A 3 3.83 6.51 10.11
CA PHE A 3 3.32 6.28 11.47
C PHE A 3 4.00 7.17 12.52
N GLY A 4 4.04 8.49 12.27
CA GLY A 4 4.44 9.49 13.27
C GLY A 4 5.95 9.62 13.51
N ARG A 5 6.78 8.75 12.91
CA ARG A 5 8.24 8.72 13.13
C ARG A 5 8.97 10.04 12.84
N THR A 6 8.40 10.91 12.00
CA THR A 6 8.97 12.22 11.64
C THR A 6 8.16 13.40 12.19
N GLY A 7 7.25 13.18 13.14
CA GLY A 7 6.36 14.21 13.69
C GLY A 7 5.09 14.49 12.87
N LYS A 8 5.05 14.06 11.60
CA LYS A 8 3.82 13.94 10.79
C LYS A 8 3.45 12.47 10.60
N MET A 9 2.20 12.20 10.21
CA MET A 9 1.71 10.82 10.01
C MET A 9 2.55 10.13 8.93
N PHE A 10 2.77 10.80 7.81
CA PHE A 10 3.64 10.35 6.74
C PHE A 10 4.69 11.40 6.36
N ALA A 11 5.86 10.94 5.94
CA ALA A 11 6.97 11.84 5.60
C ALA A 11 6.71 12.70 4.34
N ASN A 12 5.86 12.23 3.42
CA ASN A 12 5.51 12.98 2.20
C ASN A 12 4.81 14.31 2.52
N GLU A 13 4.12 14.41 3.66
CA GLU A 13 3.47 15.63 4.14
C GLU A 13 4.46 16.75 4.47
N HIS A 14 5.72 16.43 4.78
CA HIS A 14 6.75 17.47 4.96
C HIS A 14 7.12 18.14 3.63
N ALA A 15 6.97 17.41 2.52
CA ALA A 15 7.23 17.90 1.17
C ALA A 15 5.97 18.40 0.45
N GLY A 16 4.78 18.25 1.04
CA GLY A 16 3.52 18.59 0.38
C GLY A 16 3.23 17.73 -0.86
N VAL A 17 3.76 16.51 -0.91
CA VAL A 17 3.64 15.61 -2.07
C VAL A 17 2.55 14.56 -1.83
N ALA A 18 1.67 14.38 -2.81
CA ALA A 18 0.75 13.26 -2.90
C ALA A 18 1.32 12.20 -3.87
N PRO A 19 1.81 11.06 -3.40
CA PRO A 19 2.42 10.04 -4.27
C PRO A 19 1.36 9.15 -4.92
N ASP A 20 1.60 8.75 -6.18
CA ASP A 20 0.75 7.78 -6.88
C ASP A 20 0.91 6.33 -6.35
N LEU A 21 2.07 6.04 -5.74
CA LEU A 21 2.37 4.77 -5.08
C LEU A 21 3.06 5.02 -3.74
N MET A 22 2.61 4.33 -2.70
CA MET A 22 3.19 4.44 -1.37
C MET A 22 3.35 3.09 -0.68
N CYS A 23 4.59 2.74 -0.34
CA CYS A 23 4.90 1.51 0.39
C CYS A 23 4.97 1.75 1.90
N LEU A 24 4.19 0.99 2.66
CA LEU A 24 4.08 1.03 4.12
C LEU A 24 4.37 -0.35 4.72
N SER A 25 5.00 -0.38 5.90
CA SER A 25 5.29 -1.57 6.69
C SER A 25 5.76 -1.12 8.08
N LYS A 26 6.57 -1.93 8.78
CA LYS A 26 7.23 -1.62 10.06
C LYS A 26 6.24 -1.11 11.11
N GLY A 27 6.10 0.21 11.25
CA GLY A 27 5.26 0.85 12.25
C GLY A 27 3.75 0.61 12.08
N ILE A 28 3.30 0.09 10.93
CA ILE A 28 1.88 -0.18 10.66
C ILE A 28 1.25 -1.16 11.66
N THR A 29 2.01 -2.14 12.14
CA THR A 29 1.57 -3.11 13.14
C THR A 29 2.13 -2.85 14.53
N GLY A 30 2.81 -1.71 14.73
CA GLY A 30 3.56 -1.46 15.96
C GLY A 30 4.67 -2.47 16.26
N GLY A 31 5.05 -3.31 15.29
CA GLY A 31 6.02 -4.40 15.48
C GLY A 31 5.43 -5.69 16.06
N TYR A 32 4.10 -5.81 16.20
CA TYR A 32 3.47 -7.01 16.74
C TYR A 32 3.40 -8.16 15.74
N LEU A 33 3.10 -7.85 14.48
CA LEU A 33 2.95 -8.85 13.41
C LEU A 33 3.52 -8.33 12.08
N PRO A 34 3.98 -9.21 11.17
CA PRO A 34 4.50 -8.79 9.88
C PRO A 34 3.36 -8.38 8.92
N LEU A 35 3.39 -7.12 8.48
CA LEU A 35 2.50 -6.60 7.44
C LEU A 35 3.22 -5.56 6.57
N SER A 36 2.89 -5.55 5.29
CA SER A 36 3.20 -4.44 4.38
C SER A 36 2.02 -4.15 3.47
N VAL A 37 1.89 -2.90 3.07
CA VAL A 37 0.83 -2.40 2.19
C VAL A 37 1.46 -1.53 1.11
N VAL A 38 0.97 -1.66 -0.13
CA VAL A 38 1.25 -0.73 -1.22
C VAL A 38 -0.05 -0.02 -1.54
N LEU A 39 -0.11 1.29 -1.27
CA LEU A 39 -1.23 2.14 -1.65
C LEU A 39 -1.02 2.66 -3.06
N THR A 40 -2.11 2.84 -3.80
CA THR A 40 -2.09 3.40 -5.15
C THR A 40 -3.26 4.34 -5.39
N THR A 41 -3.15 5.19 -6.40
CA THR A 41 -4.26 6.05 -6.87
C THR A 41 -5.25 5.27 -7.72
N ASP A 42 -6.49 5.76 -7.78
CA ASP A 42 -7.56 5.14 -8.57
C ASP A 42 -7.18 5.03 -10.05
N GLY A 43 -6.48 6.03 -10.61
CA GLY A 43 -6.04 5.96 -12.01
C GLY A 43 -5.09 4.80 -12.32
N ILE A 44 -4.28 4.36 -11.35
CA ILE A 44 -3.44 3.16 -11.50
C ILE A 44 -4.29 1.91 -11.26
N TYR A 45 -5.18 1.91 -10.26
CA TYR A 45 -6.09 0.79 -10.01
C TYR A 45 -6.96 0.47 -11.24
N ASP A 46 -7.56 1.49 -11.84
CA ASP A 46 -8.40 1.40 -13.04
C ASP A 46 -7.65 0.84 -14.25
N ALA A 47 -6.32 0.98 -14.29
CA ALA A 47 -5.51 0.37 -15.34
C ALA A 47 -5.55 -1.16 -15.29
N PHE A 48 -5.86 -1.76 -14.14
CA PHE A 48 -5.92 -3.21 -13.93
C PHE A 48 -7.31 -3.73 -13.54
N TYR A 49 -8.28 -2.83 -13.33
CA TYR A 49 -9.65 -3.18 -13.03
C TYR A 49 -10.45 -3.34 -14.33
N ASP A 50 -10.59 -4.58 -14.78
CA ASP A 50 -11.18 -4.90 -16.09
C ASP A 50 -12.02 -6.19 -16.02
N ASP A 51 -12.83 -6.44 -17.05
CA ASP A 51 -13.61 -7.66 -17.19
C ASP A 51 -12.71 -8.88 -17.30
N TYR A 52 -13.09 -10.00 -16.66
CA TYR A 52 -12.31 -11.24 -16.65
C TYR A 52 -11.93 -11.73 -18.07
N ALA A 53 -12.81 -11.54 -19.05
CA ALA A 53 -12.58 -11.96 -20.43
C ALA A 53 -11.40 -11.23 -21.11
N THR A 54 -11.05 -10.02 -20.66
CA THR A 54 -9.91 -9.26 -21.20
C THR A 54 -8.57 -9.78 -20.70
N MET A 55 -8.57 -10.62 -19.64
CA MET A 55 -7.39 -11.16 -18.98
C MET A 55 -6.41 -10.07 -18.50
N LYS A 56 -6.91 -8.87 -18.23
CA LYS A 56 -6.13 -7.74 -17.73
C LYS A 56 -6.27 -7.63 -16.22
N ALA A 57 -5.22 -8.00 -15.50
CA ALA A 57 -5.18 -7.93 -14.04
C ALA A 57 -3.74 -7.75 -13.54
N PHE A 58 -3.59 -7.20 -12.33
CA PHE A 58 -2.29 -7.16 -11.66
C PHE A 58 -2.01 -8.48 -10.94
N LEU A 59 -1.31 -9.39 -11.62
CA LEU A 59 -1.05 -10.76 -11.13
C LEU A 59 0.17 -10.81 -10.21
N HIS A 60 0.02 -10.30 -9.00
CA HIS A 60 1.03 -10.38 -7.95
C HIS A 60 0.40 -10.71 -6.60
N SER A 61 0.92 -11.73 -5.92
CA SER A 61 0.42 -12.13 -4.60
C SER A 61 1.45 -12.95 -3.83
N HIS A 62 1.21 -13.10 -2.54
CA HIS A 62 1.91 -13.98 -1.63
C HIS A 62 0.88 -14.88 -0.91
N SER A 63 1.30 -16.05 -0.44
CA SER A 63 0.40 -16.97 0.28
C SER A 63 -0.24 -16.36 1.53
N TYR A 64 0.40 -15.34 2.13
CA TYR A 64 -0.08 -14.62 3.31
C TYR A 64 -0.59 -13.20 3.00
N SER A 65 -0.83 -12.86 1.73
CA SER A 65 -1.46 -11.59 1.37
C SER A 65 -2.81 -11.46 2.08
N GLY A 66 -3.00 -10.37 2.83
CA GLY A 66 -4.23 -10.14 3.59
C GLY A 66 -4.43 -11.07 4.78
N ASN A 67 -3.35 -11.51 5.44
CA ASN A 67 -3.42 -12.33 6.66
C ASN A 67 -4.33 -11.65 7.72
N PRO A 68 -5.47 -12.26 8.13
CA PRO A 68 -6.43 -11.65 9.03
C PRO A 68 -5.91 -11.35 10.44
N LEU A 69 -4.82 -11.99 10.86
CA LEU A 69 -4.22 -11.72 12.16
C LEU A 69 -3.41 -10.42 12.17
N ALA A 70 -2.87 -10.03 11.02
CA ALA A 70 -1.90 -8.95 10.87
C ALA A 70 -2.52 -7.54 10.87
#